data_AF-A0A084SNU7-F1
#
_entry.id   AF-A0A084SNU7-F1
#
_cell.length_a   1.000
_cell.length_b   1.000
_cell.length_c   1.000
_cell.angle_alpha   90.00
_cell.angle_beta   90.00
_cell.angle_gamma   90.00
#
_symmetry.space_group_name_H-M   'P 1'
#
loop_
_entity.id
_entity.type
_entity.pdbx_description
1 polymer ?
#
loop_
_entity_poly.entity_id
_entity_poly.type
_entity_poly.pdbx_seq_one_letter_code
_entity_poly.pdbx_strand_id
1 'polypeptide(L)'
;MTVGAVAAGASGLLSLPVQAQDVPPGVVFLMDNSEAMQNYPQSLPEVFTPGWYAANKVPAVPVTPKGDQGSEGSAGLAMDTGCEDPALVAAMSWFDKNSVDPAKNGSIPYDSDSDLKSPFFDPNKFYFSRGRRLAWNVKEGWFTINGNNFAGPLYSYGDILSVCYASVGWDLTDYPYGSVDSPLMTECRACLASKGWWRGPIVTPTTQATNPSGAGPLKELDEPPLPPEAFRKWVLSGRVLNVRPPRFVVARKALKDVISSVTNVRMGVATFGEDHGWFDPPAMLEKLRPTCDQSYPTFNDEALNRSRLRHAVNEVKFNNNERSIGEALFGLGGYFSSQVADNRWGYWFQQPVNPGDFGWPGCCNGGTYDNPYTGQPGYFWGVAAQEWLKPPYADPYTDKVLPGQPWEGTGYDKSVCNASQSNNIIVVSAGAPRSDNSVPITKMMDILKANGARHPDGSLLTFNPIDPELNPNVGGVNYCHLFGTTKEACDYADYNWPIGHGVGNKNFMDDVAFFLSHTDLRSDMPNSQTVRTFVVGYGDSSPMLQSIALAGRGSFFRADRPDTLREALLFAVGQSANLCSAP
;
A
#
# COMPACT_ATOMS: atom_id res chain seq x y z
N MET A 1 81.27 14.35 9.34
CA MET A 1 80.10 14.62 8.48
C MET A 1 80.45 14.04 7.13
N THR A 2 79.74 13.11 6.51
CA THR A 2 78.31 12.78 6.56
C THR A 2 78.17 11.33 6.08
N VAL A 3 77.17 10.64 6.61
CA VAL A 3 76.82 9.24 6.34
C VAL A 3 76.18 9.11 4.95
N GLY A 4 76.57 8.10 4.17
CA GLY A 4 75.87 7.65 2.96
C GLY A 4 75.59 6.15 3.08
N ALA A 5 74.36 5.81 3.45
CA ALA A 5 73.90 4.45 3.69
C ALA A 5 73.38 3.80 2.39
N VAL A 6 73.64 2.50 2.31
CA VAL A 6 73.30 1.54 1.25
C VAL A 6 71.81 1.21 1.26
N ALA A 7 71.18 1.11 0.09
CA ALA A 7 69.88 0.48 -0.09
C ALA A 7 70.04 -0.73 -1.02
N ALA A 8 69.92 -1.94 -0.45
CA ALA A 8 69.76 -3.19 -1.17
C ALA A 8 68.29 -3.62 -1.07
N GLY A 9 67.72 -4.05 -2.20
CA GLY A 9 66.32 -4.42 -2.34
C GLY A 9 65.96 -5.72 -1.62
N ALA A 10 64.75 -5.75 -1.08
CA ALA A 10 64.05 -6.97 -0.71
C ALA A 10 62.70 -6.98 -1.45
N SER A 11 62.56 -7.95 -2.35
CA SER A 11 61.30 -8.31 -2.99
C SER A 11 60.36 -8.93 -1.96
N GLY A 12 59.29 -8.21 -1.59
CA GLY A 12 58.16 -8.74 -0.85
C GLY A 12 56.98 -8.96 -1.80
N LEU A 13 56.63 -10.22 -2.04
CA LEU A 13 55.33 -10.62 -2.57
C LEU A 13 54.25 -10.21 -1.56
N LEU A 14 53.67 -9.02 -1.73
CA LEU A 14 52.44 -8.64 -1.05
C LEU A 14 51.30 -9.41 -1.71
N SER A 15 50.74 -10.37 -0.99
CA SER A 15 49.43 -10.94 -1.28
C SER A 15 48.41 -9.81 -1.44
N LEU A 16 47.76 -9.76 -2.61
CA LEU A 16 46.65 -8.84 -2.87
C LEU A 16 45.60 -9.00 -1.76
N PRO A 17 45.01 -7.90 -1.27
CA PRO A 17 43.88 -8.00 -0.35
C PRO A 17 42.76 -8.77 -1.06
N VAL A 18 42.37 -9.91 -0.49
CA VAL A 18 41.09 -10.54 -0.80
C VAL A 18 40.04 -9.48 -0.48
N GLN A 19 39.47 -8.85 -1.51
CA GLN A 19 38.27 -8.04 -1.34
C GLN A 19 37.27 -8.93 -0.61
N ALA A 20 36.84 -8.51 0.58
CA ALA A 20 35.75 -9.17 1.29
C ALA A 20 34.58 -9.24 0.30
N GLN A 21 34.17 -10.46 -0.05
CA GLN A 21 33.12 -10.68 -1.03
C GLN A 21 31.80 -10.22 -0.39
N ASP A 22 31.26 -9.10 -0.88
CA ASP A 22 30.03 -8.51 -0.34
C ASP A 22 28.88 -9.52 -0.46
N VAL A 23 28.35 -9.94 0.70
CA VAL A 23 27.19 -10.83 0.78
C VAL A 23 25.96 -10.03 0.29
N PRO A 24 25.25 -10.49 -0.76
CA PRO A 24 24.07 -9.80 -1.26
C PRO A 24 22.99 -9.69 -0.18
N PRO A 25 22.38 -8.51 0.04
CA PRO A 25 21.25 -8.37 0.96
C PRO A 25 20.03 -9.17 0.48
N GLY A 26 19.24 -9.66 1.43
CA GLY A 26 17.91 -10.21 1.19
C GLY A 26 16.83 -9.16 1.41
N VAL A 27 16.06 -8.84 0.37
CA VAL A 27 15.01 -7.81 0.41
C VAL A 27 13.66 -8.40 0.05
N VAL A 28 12.67 -8.24 0.93
CA VAL A 28 11.26 -8.48 0.60
C VAL A 28 10.53 -7.15 0.49
N PHE A 29 9.95 -6.88 -0.68
CA PHE A 29 9.04 -5.75 -0.84
C PHE A 29 7.65 -6.14 -0.36
N LEU A 30 7.13 -5.45 0.65
CA LEU A 30 5.76 -5.59 1.13
C LEU A 30 4.93 -4.44 0.55
N MET A 31 4.16 -4.75 -0.49
CA MET A 31 3.34 -3.75 -1.17
C MET A 31 1.93 -3.72 -0.58
N ASP A 32 1.50 -2.54 -0.14
CA ASP A 32 0.13 -2.26 0.25
C ASP A 32 -0.82 -2.56 -0.91
N ASN A 33 -1.82 -3.39 -0.65
CA ASN A 33 -2.87 -3.77 -1.57
C ASN A 33 -4.26 -3.34 -1.09
N SER A 34 -4.31 -2.36 -0.18
CA SER A 34 -5.57 -1.81 0.27
C SER A 34 -6.26 -0.96 -0.79
N GLU A 35 -7.56 -0.76 -0.61
CA GLU A 35 -8.34 0.14 -1.46
C GLU A 35 -7.84 1.59 -1.50
N ALA A 36 -7.09 2.03 -0.49
CA ALA A 36 -6.48 3.36 -0.48
C ALA A 36 -5.44 3.54 -1.59
N MET A 37 -4.81 2.46 -2.05
CA MET A 37 -3.90 2.47 -3.20
C MET A 37 -4.66 2.70 -4.52
N GLN A 38 -5.97 2.52 -4.56
CA GLN A 38 -6.80 2.84 -5.74
C GLN A 38 -7.03 4.35 -5.91
N ASN A 39 -6.77 5.16 -4.89
CA ASN A 39 -6.86 6.61 -4.97
C ASN A 39 -5.79 7.21 -5.89
N TYR A 40 -6.10 8.37 -6.46
CA TYR A 40 -5.09 9.19 -7.09
C TYR A 40 -4.13 9.78 -6.03
N PRO A 41 -2.86 10.05 -6.37
CA PRO A 41 -1.97 10.82 -5.50
C PRO A 41 -2.57 12.18 -5.13
N GLN A 42 -3.23 12.82 -6.10
CA GLN A 42 -4.03 14.04 -5.94
C GLN A 42 -5.40 13.81 -6.57
N SER A 43 -6.47 14.08 -5.83
CA SER A 43 -7.83 14.02 -6.37
C SER A 43 -7.99 14.95 -7.57
N LEU A 44 -8.93 14.62 -8.45
CA LEU A 44 -9.34 15.49 -9.54
C LEU A 44 -9.98 16.78 -8.98
N PRO A 45 -9.75 17.93 -9.61
CA PRO A 45 -10.13 19.22 -9.06
C PRO A 45 -11.64 19.48 -9.15
N GLU A 46 -12.24 19.88 -8.03
CA GLU A 46 -13.64 20.34 -7.94
C GLU A 46 -13.76 21.88 -7.92
N VAL A 47 -12.68 22.59 -8.28
CA VAL A 47 -12.71 24.06 -8.36
C VAL A 47 -13.67 24.55 -9.43
N PHE A 48 -14.27 25.71 -9.22
CA PHE A 48 -15.18 26.35 -10.18
C PHE A 48 -15.01 27.86 -10.16
N THR A 49 -15.37 28.49 -11.27
CA THR A 49 -15.40 29.94 -11.43
C THR A 49 -16.77 30.47 -10.99
N PRO A 50 -16.87 31.25 -9.92
CA PRO A 50 -18.17 31.75 -9.44
C PRO A 50 -18.95 32.50 -10.54
N GLY A 51 -20.22 32.13 -10.74
CA GLY A 51 -21.11 32.76 -11.72
C GLY A 51 -20.84 32.40 -13.20
N TRP A 52 -19.80 31.61 -13.50
CA TRP A 52 -19.46 31.26 -14.88
C TRP A 52 -20.57 30.45 -15.57
N TYR A 53 -21.12 29.45 -14.89
CA TYR A 53 -22.16 28.58 -15.44
C TYR A 53 -23.47 29.35 -15.73
N ALA A 54 -23.92 30.16 -14.77
CA ALA A 54 -25.09 31.02 -14.92
C ALA A 54 -24.94 32.03 -16.08
N ALA A 55 -23.71 32.48 -16.37
CA ALA A 55 -23.45 33.44 -17.43
C ALA A 55 -23.22 32.81 -18.82
N ASN A 56 -22.76 31.56 -18.89
CA ASN A 56 -22.24 30.97 -20.15
C ASN A 56 -23.01 29.72 -20.63
N LYS A 57 -23.92 29.16 -19.83
CA LYS A 57 -24.68 27.94 -20.21
C LYS A 57 -26.18 28.13 -20.40
N VAL A 58 -26.73 29.32 -20.17
CA VAL A 58 -28.14 29.61 -20.42
C VAL A 58 -28.40 29.66 -21.94
N PRO A 59 -29.32 28.84 -22.51
CA PRO A 59 -29.80 29.09 -23.87
C PRO A 59 -30.62 30.39 -23.89
N ALA A 60 -30.38 31.23 -24.89
CA ALA A 60 -31.41 32.17 -25.31
C ALA A 60 -32.66 31.37 -25.71
N VAL A 61 -33.76 31.62 -24.99
CA VAL A 61 -35.11 31.04 -25.08
C VAL A 61 -35.61 30.89 -26.54
N PRO A 62 -36.50 29.91 -26.89
CA PRO A 62 -37.21 28.95 -26.05
C PRO A 62 -36.84 27.51 -26.39
N VAL A 63 -35.95 26.90 -25.60
CA VAL A 63 -35.83 25.44 -25.52
C VAL A 63 -35.39 25.10 -24.10
N THR A 64 -35.98 24.05 -23.55
CA THR A 64 -35.72 23.37 -22.27
C THR A 64 -34.31 23.61 -21.71
N PRO A 65 -34.14 23.92 -20.40
CA PRO A 65 -32.87 24.43 -19.86
C PRO A 65 -31.66 23.55 -20.24
N LYS A 66 -30.65 24.14 -20.89
CA LYS A 66 -29.33 23.52 -21.06
C LYS A 66 -28.68 23.40 -19.67
N GLY A 67 -27.81 22.41 -19.50
CA GLY A 67 -27.12 22.10 -18.24
C GLY A 67 -26.56 23.32 -17.53
N ASP A 68 -27.37 23.89 -16.63
CA ASP A 68 -27.08 24.55 -15.36
C ASP A 68 -28.41 25.04 -14.74
N GLN A 69 -29.03 24.23 -13.85
CA GLN A 69 -29.97 24.64 -12.77
C GLN A 69 -30.17 23.51 -11.72
N GLY A 70 -29.14 22.72 -11.41
CA GLY A 70 -29.25 21.70 -10.34
C GLY A 70 -30.40 20.69 -10.55
N SER A 71 -30.74 20.37 -11.80
CA SER A 71 -31.72 19.32 -12.07
C SER A 71 -31.10 17.96 -11.75
N GLU A 72 -31.87 17.14 -11.07
CA GLU A 72 -31.47 15.83 -10.61
C GLU A 72 -32.23 14.76 -11.40
N GLY A 73 -31.51 13.76 -11.89
CA GLY A 73 -32.08 12.56 -12.50
C GLY A 73 -31.33 11.32 -12.03
N SER A 74 -31.58 10.16 -12.65
CA SER A 74 -31.04 8.86 -12.23
C SER A 74 -29.51 8.77 -12.26
N ALA A 75 -28.83 9.66 -12.99
CA ALA A 75 -27.38 9.74 -13.04
C ALA A 75 -26.76 10.77 -12.09
N GLY A 76 -27.56 11.56 -11.38
CA GLY A 76 -27.09 12.54 -10.40
C GLY A 76 -27.59 13.95 -10.62
N LEU A 77 -27.05 14.85 -9.81
CA LEU A 77 -27.26 16.29 -9.88
C LEU A 77 -26.35 16.89 -10.96
N ALA A 78 -26.94 17.38 -12.04
CA ALA A 78 -26.24 18.03 -13.14
C ALA A 78 -25.85 19.48 -12.79
N MET A 79 -24.99 19.63 -11.79
CA MET A 79 -24.46 20.92 -11.32
C MET A 79 -22.97 21.03 -11.68
N ASP A 80 -22.56 22.19 -12.20
CA ASP A 80 -21.17 22.52 -12.54
C ASP A 80 -20.45 21.48 -13.44
N THR A 81 -21.15 20.86 -14.39
CA THR A 81 -20.59 19.83 -15.29
C THR A 81 -19.73 20.44 -16.41
N GLY A 82 -18.95 19.66 -17.15
CA GLY A 82 -18.26 20.08 -18.37
C GLY A 82 -16.73 20.15 -18.27
N CYS A 83 -16.13 20.95 -19.12
CA CYS A 83 -14.67 21.06 -19.27
C CYS A 83 -14.19 22.46 -19.71
N GLU A 84 -15.05 23.47 -19.60
CA GLU A 84 -14.81 24.82 -20.13
C GLU A 84 -14.64 25.88 -19.03
N ASP A 85 -15.03 25.57 -17.78
CA ASP A 85 -14.85 26.48 -16.65
C ASP A 85 -13.37 26.88 -16.51
N PRO A 86 -13.05 28.19 -16.50
CA PRO A 86 -11.66 28.66 -16.47
C PRO A 86 -10.85 28.15 -15.28
N ALA A 87 -11.41 28.13 -14.08
CA ALA A 87 -10.76 27.62 -12.88
C ALA A 87 -10.51 26.11 -12.99
N LEU A 88 -11.49 25.36 -13.51
CA LEU A 88 -11.32 23.93 -13.74
C LEU A 88 -10.26 23.63 -14.80
N VAL A 89 -10.29 24.34 -15.93
CA VAL A 89 -9.30 24.22 -17.00
C VAL A 89 -7.90 24.57 -16.49
N ALA A 90 -7.77 25.61 -15.67
CA ALA A 90 -6.50 25.97 -15.04
C ALA A 90 -6.01 24.85 -14.09
N ALA A 91 -6.89 24.26 -13.29
CA ALA A 91 -6.55 23.15 -12.40
C ALA A 91 -6.22 21.85 -13.15
N MET A 92 -6.77 21.66 -14.35
CA MET A 92 -6.49 20.52 -15.25
C MET A 92 -5.33 20.78 -16.23
N SER A 93 -4.66 21.94 -16.15
CA SER A 93 -3.62 22.37 -17.11
C SER A 93 -2.37 21.47 -17.19
N TRP A 94 -2.23 20.53 -16.25
CA TRP A 94 -1.21 19.48 -16.31
C TRP A 94 -1.45 18.46 -17.43
N PHE A 95 -2.64 18.43 -18.02
CA PHE A 95 -2.98 17.59 -19.18
C PHE A 95 -3.36 18.44 -20.39
N ASP A 96 -2.79 18.11 -21.54
CA ASP A 96 -3.17 18.67 -22.84
C ASP A 96 -3.16 17.57 -23.89
N LYS A 97 -4.37 17.17 -24.34
CA LYS A 97 -4.59 16.14 -25.35
C LYS A 97 -3.84 16.42 -26.66
N ASN A 98 -3.69 17.69 -27.03
CA ASN A 98 -3.10 18.11 -28.29
C ASN A 98 -1.62 18.46 -28.16
N SER A 99 -1.05 18.37 -26.95
CA SER A 99 0.38 18.57 -26.76
C SER A 99 1.16 17.53 -27.56
N VAL A 100 2.29 17.94 -28.13
CA VAL A 100 3.24 16.99 -28.75
C VAL A 100 4.08 16.25 -27.71
N ASP A 101 4.10 16.73 -26.46
CA ASP A 101 4.84 16.15 -25.36
C ASP A 101 4.06 14.95 -24.75
N PRO A 102 4.60 13.71 -24.83
CA PRO A 102 3.98 12.53 -24.24
C PRO A 102 3.70 12.66 -22.74
N ALA A 103 4.53 13.40 -21.99
CA ALA A 103 4.35 13.62 -20.57
C ALA A 103 3.13 14.51 -20.25
N LYS A 104 2.64 15.28 -21.23
CA LYS A 104 1.44 16.13 -21.09
C LYS A 104 0.21 15.57 -21.78
N ASN A 105 0.38 14.76 -22.83
CA ASN A 105 -0.73 14.19 -23.60
C ASN A 105 -1.04 12.72 -23.28
N GLY A 106 -0.21 12.04 -22.49
CA GLY A 106 -0.39 10.64 -22.05
C GLY A 106 -0.46 9.59 -23.16
N SER A 107 0.11 9.90 -24.33
CA SER A 107 0.13 9.00 -25.49
C SER A 107 0.91 7.71 -25.25
N ILE A 108 1.86 7.72 -24.31
CA ILE A 108 2.65 6.56 -23.92
C ILE A 108 2.03 5.97 -22.67
N PRO A 109 1.70 4.66 -22.65
CA PRO A 109 1.28 3.98 -21.43
C PRO A 109 2.28 4.16 -20.30
N TYR A 110 1.79 4.58 -19.14
CA TYR A 110 2.65 4.87 -17.99
C TYR A 110 3.41 3.62 -17.53
N ASP A 111 2.68 2.52 -17.32
CA ASP A 111 3.23 1.19 -17.05
C ASP A 111 3.18 0.35 -18.34
N SER A 112 4.32 0.30 -19.04
CA SER A 112 4.52 -0.36 -20.34
C SER A 112 5.21 -1.72 -20.22
N ASP A 113 4.83 -2.48 -19.19
CA ASP A 113 5.36 -3.82 -18.93
C ASP A 113 4.88 -4.85 -19.98
N SER A 114 5.82 -5.48 -20.66
CA SER A 114 5.56 -6.52 -21.66
C SER A 114 4.96 -7.80 -21.08
N ASP A 115 5.12 -8.03 -19.77
CA ASP A 115 4.55 -9.17 -19.07
C ASP A 115 3.04 -8.95 -18.75
N LEU A 116 2.52 -7.74 -19.01
CA LEU A 116 1.07 -7.46 -18.98
C LEU A 116 0.40 -7.90 -20.29
N LYS A 117 -0.82 -8.46 -20.18
CA LYS A 117 -1.62 -8.87 -21.35
C LYS A 117 -2.00 -7.70 -22.27
N SER A 118 -1.98 -6.48 -21.74
CA SER A 118 -2.26 -5.24 -22.45
C SER A 118 -1.69 -4.05 -21.67
N PRO A 119 -1.51 -2.88 -22.29
CA PRO A 119 -1.29 -1.63 -21.55
C PRO A 119 -2.37 -1.47 -20.47
N PHE A 120 -1.96 -1.02 -19.29
CA PHE A 120 -2.90 -0.89 -18.17
C PHE A 120 -3.98 0.16 -18.47
N PHE A 121 -3.58 1.34 -18.96
CA PHE A 121 -4.48 2.33 -19.55
C PHE A 121 -4.17 2.53 -21.04
N ASP A 122 -5.03 1.97 -21.88
CA ASP A 122 -5.01 2.23 -23.32
C ASP A 122 -5.29 3.72 -23.60
N PRO A 123 -4.36 4.46 -24.25
CA PRO A 123 -4.51 5.89 -24.57
C PRO A 123 -5.76 6.22 -25.41
N ASN A 124 -6.33 5.25 -26.12
CA ASN A 124 -7.47 5.46 -27.02
C ASN A 124 -8.81 5.07 -26.40
N LYS A 125 -8.82 4.65 -25.12
CA LYS A 125 -10.03 4.26 -24.42
C LYS A 125 -10.41 5.24 -23.31
N PHE A 126 -11.63 5.12 -22.83
CA PHE A 126 -12.19 5.96 -21.77
C PHE A 126 -12.57 5.14 -20.53
N TYR A 127 -12.41 5.76 -19.37
CA TYR A 127 -12.51 5.16 -18.05
C TYR A 127 -13.36 6.06 -17.14
N PHE A 128 -14.05 5.45 -16.20
CA PHE A 128 -14.81 6.18 -15.19
C PHE A 128 -13.95 6.47 -13.97
N SER A 129 -14.25 7.60 -13.35
CA SER A 129 -13.59 8.07 -12.14
C SER A 129 -14.60 8.77 -11.24
N ARG A 130 -14.29 8.77 -9.94
CA ARG A 130 -15.10 9.34 -8.87
C ARG A 130 -14.35 10.44 -8.14
N GLY A 131 -13.64 11.28 -8.90
CA GLY A 131 -12.80 12.38 -8.40
C GLY A 131 -11.54 11.92 -7.66
N ARG A 132 -11.69 11.05 -6.66
CA ARG A 132 -10.62 10.51 -5.82
C ARG A 132 -9.97 9.23 -6.36
N ARG A 133 -10.71 8.39 -7.10
CA ARG A 133 -10.24 7.09 -7.61
C ARG A 133 -10.95 6.68 -8.90
N LEU A 134 -10.45 5.64 -9.56
CA LEU A 134 -11.13 4.99 -10.69
C LEU A 134 -12.47 4.38 -10.25
N ALA A 135 -13.39 4.16 -11.18
CA ALA A 135 -14.68 3.52 -10.94
C ALA A 135 -15.01 2.46 -11.98
N TRP A 136 -15.77 1.44 -11.58
CA TRP A 136 -16.15 0.32 -12.43
C TRP A 136 -17.51 0.57 -13.05
N ASN A 137 -17.60 0.76 -14.37
CA ASN A 137 -18.89 0.81 -15.09
C ASN A 137 -19.94 1.70 -14.41
N VAL A 138 -19.55 2.94 -14.12
CA VAL A 138 -20.29 3.95 -13.35
C VAL A 138 -20.63 3.60 -11.90
N LYS A 139 -20.22 2.45 -11.39
CA LYS A 139 -20.39 2.04 -10.00
C LYS A 139 -19.12 2.31 -9.22
N GLU A 140 -19.31 2.72 -7.98
CA GLU A 140 -18.31 2.53 -6.94
C GLU A 140 -18.92 1.54 -5.95
N GLY A 141 -19.05 0.28 -6.37
CA GLY A 141 -19.37 -0.79 -5.42
C GLY A 141 -18.21 -0.99 -4.45
N TRP A 142 -18.30 -1.92 -3.50
CA TRP A 142 -17.27 -2.21 -2.48
C TRP A 142 -15.82 -2.22 -3.04
N PHE A 143 -15.66 -2.52 -4.33
CA PHE A 143 -14.41 -2.33 -5.08
C PHE A 143 -14.62 -1.48 -6.34
N THR A 144 -13.67 -0.59 -6.65
CA THR A 144 -13.81 0.34 -7.80
C THR A 144 -13.20 -0.18 -9.08
N ILE A 145 -12.44 -1.27 -8.98
CA ILE A 145 -11.91 -2.06 -10.09
C ILE A 145 -12.33 -3.50 -9.81
N ASN A 146 -12.91 -4.18 -10.81
CA ASN A 146 -13.30 -5.60 -10.67
C ASN A 146 -12.08 -6.42 -10.18
N GLY A 147 -12.25 -7.18 -9.09
CA GLY A 147 -11.17 -7.70 -8.23
C GLY A 147 -10.09 -8.58 -8.87
N ASN A 148 -10.26 -8.99 -10.13
CA ASN A 148 -9.23 -9.73 -10.89
C ASN A 148 -8.53 -8.88 -11.98
N ASN A 149 -8.96 -7.64 -12.20
CA ASN A 149 -8.51 -6.81 -13.34
C ASN A 149 -7.22 -6.04 -13.07
N PHE A 150 -6.54 -6.27 -11.94
CA PHE A 150 -5.26 -5.63 -11.66
C PHE A 150 -4.14 -6.14 -12.58
N ALA A 151 -4.27 -7.31 -13.21
CA ALA A 151 -3.35 -7.75 -14.27
C ALA A 151 -3.68 -7.19 -15.68
N GLY A 152 -4.79 -6.45 -15.82
CA GLY A 152 -5.26 -5.82 -17.06
C GLY A 152 -5.91 -6.77 -18.10
N PRO A 153 -6.59 -6.22 -19.13
CA PRO A 153 -7.02 -4.82 -19.26
C PRO A 153 -8.14 -4.47 -18.30
N LEU A 154 -8.17 -3.21 -17.85
CA LEU A 154 -9.33 -2.66 -17.16
C LEU A 154 -10.53 -2.52 -18.10
N TYR A 155 -11.73 -2.65 -17.54
CA TYR A 155 -12.96 -2.35 -18.26
C TYR A 155 -12.91 -0.90 -18.73
N SER A 156 -13.18 -0.69 -20.01
CA SER A 156 -13.04 0.59 -20.67
C SER A 156 -13.89 0.66 -21.93
N TYR A 157 -14.15 1.88 -22.40
CA TYR A 157 -14.94 2.14 -23.60
C TYR A 157 -14.05 2.56 -24.75
N GLY A 158 -14.29 1.99 -25.94
CA GLY A 158 -13.54 2.31 -27.15
C GLY A 158 -14.02 3.58 -27.87
N ASP A 159 -15.20 4.10 -27.52
CA ASP A 159 -15.80 5.25 -28.20
C ASP A 159 -16.45 6.24 -27.22
N ILE A 160 -16.49 7.50 -27.64
CA ILE A 160 -16.99 8.64 -26.84
C ILE A 160 -18.49 8.53 -26.60
N LEU A 161 -19.27 8.01 -27.55
CA LEU A 161 -20.72 7.96 -27.44
C LEU A 161 -21.14 6.99 -26.34
N SER A 162 -20.62 5.77 -26.39
CA SER A 162 -20.92 4.71 -25.42
C SER A 162 -20.48 5.08 -24.01
N VAL A 163 -19.31 5.71 -23.84
CA VAL A 163 -18.86 6.11 -22.49
C VAL A 163 -19.71 7.25 -21.90
N CYS A 164 -20.12 8.22 -22.72
CA CYS A 164 -21.01 9.29 -22.26
C CYS A 164 -22.38 8.71 -21.86
N TYR A 165 -22.95 7.83 -22.69
CA TYR A 165 -24.20 7.13 -22.37
C TYR A 165 -24.12 6.36 -21.07
N ALA A 166 -23.07 5.55 -20.91
CA ALA A 166 -22.87 4.80 -19.69
C ALA A 166 -22.73 5.75 -18.48
N SER A 167 -22.09 6.91 -18.62
CA SER A 167 -21.93 7.91 -17.53
C SER A 167 -23.23 8.57 -17.08
N VAL A 168 -24.07 8.94 -18.04
CA VAL A 168 -25.27 9.76 -17.82
C VAL A 168 -26.57 8.97 -17.75
N GLY A 169 -26.56 7.67 -18.02
CA GLY A 169 -27.74 6.80 -17.94
C GLY A 169 -28.36 6.50 -19.31
N TRP A 170 -29.08 5.38 -19.37
CA TRP A 170 -29.76 4.88 -20.58
C TRP A 170 -31.25 5.22 -20.62
N ASP A 171 -31.78 5.83 -19.56
CA ASP A 171 -33.20 6.14 -19.47
C ASP A 171 -33.52 7.37 -20.33
N LEU A 172 -34.20 7.11 -21.45
CA LEU A 172 -34.61 8.14 -22.41
C LEU A 172 -35.73 9.05 -21.90
N THR A 173 -36.27 8.78 -20.71
CA THR A 173 -37.29 9.60 -20.06
C THR A 173 -36.75 10.40 -18.88
N ASP A 174 -35.52 10.10 -18.46
CA ASP A 174 -34.86 10.72 -17.32
C ASP A 174 -34.21 12.04 -17.74
N TYR A 175 -34.92 13.15 -17.63
CA TYR A 175 -34.32 14.47 -17.84
C TYR A 175 -33.33 14.80 -16.71
N PRO A 176 -32.15 15.41 -16.97
CA PRO A 176 -31.65 16.00 -18.23
C PRO A 176 -30.94 15.03 -19.19
N TYR A 177 -31.10 13.72 -19.03
CA TYR A 177 -30.32 12.66 -19.69
C TYR A 177 -31.05 11.95 -20.84
N GLY A 178 -32.36 12.16 -20.98
CA GLY A 178 -33.30 11.38 -21.80
C GLY A 178 -33.09 11.29 -23.33
N SER A 179 -32.03 11.84 -23.90
CA SER A 179 -31.74 11.65 -25.32
C SER A 179 -30.26 11.76 -25.67
N VAL A 180 -29.88 11.19 -26.82
CA VAL A 180 -28.51 11.30 -27.38
C VAL A 180 -28.08 12.75 -27.62
N ASP A 181 -29.06 13.62 -27.85
CA ASP A 181 -28.91 15.04 -28.13
C ASP A 181 -29.22 15.89 -26.90
N SER A 182 -29.30 15.26 -25.71
CA SER A 182 -29.47 16.01 -24.48
C SER A 182 -28.28 16.97 -24.30
N PRO A 183 -28.50 18.14 -23.66
CA PRO A 183 -27.43 19.11 -23.43
C PRO A 183 -26.21 18.48 -22.75
N LEU A 184 -26.42 17.56 -21.81
CA LEU A 184 -25.34 16.92 -21.07
C LEU A 184 -24.60 15.87 -21.90
N MET A 185 -25.31 15.08 -22.73
CA MET A 185 -24.66 14.16 -23.66
C MET A 185 -23.79 14.90 -24.67
N THR A 186 -24.31 16.01 -25.20
CA THR A 186 -23.57 16.86 -26.15
C THR A 186 -22.32 17.44 -25.51
N GLU A 187 -22.43 17.96 -24.28
CA GLU A 187 -21.29 18.47 -23.51
C GLU A 187 -20.25 17.38 -23.26
N CYS A 188 -20.65 16.21 -22.75
CA CYS A 188 -19.73 15.10 -22.49
C CYS A 188 -18.95 14.73 -23.75
N ARG A 189 -19.64 14.58 -24.88
CA ARG A 189 -19.01 14.24 -26.16
C ARG A 189 -18.02 15.32 -26.60
N ALA A 190 -18.39 16.59 -26.52
CA ALA A 190 -17.53 17.72 -26.89
C ALA A 190 -16.28 17.78 -26.00
N CYS A 191 -16.44 17.57 -24.70
CA CYS A 191 -15.33 17.56 -23.74
C CYS A 191 -14.36 16.40 -23.95
N LEU A 192 -14.84 15.18 -24.14
CA LEU A 192 -13.96 14.04 -24.41
C LEU A 192 -13.26 14.15 -25.78
N ALA A 193 -13.93 14.72 -26.78
CA ALA A 193 -13.35 14.96 -28.08
C ALA A 193 -12.24 16.04 -28.04
N SER A 194 -12.45 17.14 -27.32
CA SER A 194 -11.53 18.28 -27.31
C SER A 194 -10.47 18.21 -26.20
N LYS A 195 -10.87 17.85 -24.98
CA LYS A 195 -10.03 17.85 -23.78
C LYS A 195 -9.63 16.47 -23.31
N GLY A 196 -10.32 15.41 -23.72
CA GLY A 196 -10.02 14.03 -23.30
C GLY A 196 -10.43 13.70 -21.85
N TRP A 197 -11.16 14.60 -21.20
CA TRP A 197 -11.78 14.42 -19.89
C TRP A 197 -13.09 15.22 -19.83
N TRP A 198 -13.99 14.81 -18.94
CA TRP A 198 -15.25 15.49 -18.68
C TRP A 198 -15.62 15.37 -17.19
N ARG A 199 -15.97 16.50 -16.55
CA ARG A 199 -16.52 16.56 -15.20
C ARG A 199 -18.04 16.39 -15.28
N GLY A 200 -18.56 15.32 -14.72
CA GLY A 200 -19.97 14.95 -14.82
C GLY A 200 -20.83 15.33 -13.60
N PRO A 201 -22.02 14.74 -13.48
CA PRO A 201 -22.94 14.95 -12.36
C PRO A 201 -22.38 14.57 -10.98
N ILE A 202 -22.95 15.15 -9.94
CA ILE A 202 -22.70 14.77 -8.53
C ILE A 202 -23.67 13.66 -8.14
N VAL A 203 -23.16 12.61 -7.49
CA VAL A 203 -24.02 11.61 -6.84
C VAL A 203 -24.64 12.20 -5.60
N THR A 204 -25.94 12.01 -5.48
CA THR A 204 -26.76 12.45 -4.35
C THR A 204 -27.43 11.26 -3.65
N PRO A 205 -28.02 11.45 -2.46
CA PRO A 205 -28.86 10.44 -1.84
C PRO A 205 -30.01 9.96 -2.74
N THR A 206 -30.62 10.86 -3.53
CA THR A 206 -31.65 10.49 -4.52
C THR A 206 -31.09 9.53 -5.56
N THR A 207 -29.89 9.80 -6.09
CA THR A 207 -29.21 8.91 -7.05
C THR A 207 -29.01 7.52 -6.46
N GLN A 208 -28.60 7.46 -5.19
CA GLN A 208 -28.39 6.19 -4.49
C GLN A 208 -29.71 5.42 -4.31
N ALA A 209 -30.82 6.10 -4.08
CA ALA A 209 -32.13 5.48 -3.91
C ALA A 209 -32.75 5.00 -5.24
N THR A 210 -32.66 5.81 -6.31
CA THR A 210 -33.33 5.54 -7.60
C THR A 210 -32.47 4.69 -8.54
N ASN A 211 -31.15 4.80 -8.43
CA ASN A 211 -30.19 4.02 -9.16
C ASN A 211 -29.04 3.58 -8.23
N PRO A 212 -29.28 2.62 -7.33
CA PRO A 212 -28.27 2.07 -6.42
C PRO A 212 -27.05 1.54 -7.18
N SER A 213 -27.25 1.17 -8.44
CA SER A 213 -26.20 0.69 -9.32
C SER A 213 -25.29 1.82 -9.83
N GLY A 214 -25.78 3.05 -9.92
CA GLY A 214 -25.01 4.26 -10.26
C GLY A 214 -24.62 5.11 -9.04
N ALA A 215 -24.99 4.65 -7.84
CA ALA A 215 -24.55 5.18 -6.57
C ALA A 215 -23.01 5.23 -6.56
N GLY A 216 -22.49 6.36 -6.10
CA GLY A 216 -21.09 6.53 -5.76
C GLY A 216 -20.71 5.66 -4.54
N PRO A 217 -19.56 5.95 -3.91
CA PRO A 217 -19.02 5.09 -2.87
C PRO A 217 -20.02 4.91 -1.72
N LEU A 218 -20.13 3.68 -1.23
CA LEU A 218 -20.68 3.46 0.10
C LEU A 218 -19.61 3.87 1.12
N LYS A 219 -20.04 4.68 2.08
CA LYS A 219 -19.25 4.96 3.27
C LYS A 219 -19.48 3.78 4.21
N GLU A 220 -18.42 3.09 4.64
CA GLU A 220 -18.58 2.09 5.70
C GLU A 220 -19.07 2.77 6.99
N LEU A 221 -19.77 2.01 7.84
CA LEU A 221 -20.43 2.50 9.06
C LEU A 221 -19.45 3.22 10.00
N ASP A 222 -18.18 2.89 9.87
CA ASP A 222 -17.03 3.28 10.66
C ASP A 222 -15.92 3.87 9.77
N GLU A 223 -16.27 4.72 8.81
CA GLU A 223 -15.25 5.48 8.07
C GLU A 223 -15.36 6.99 8.35
N PRO A 224 -14.30 7.77 8.12
CA PRO A 224 -14.45 9.22 7.98
C PRO A 224 -15.41 9.53 6.81
N PRO A 225 -16.10 10.68 6.84
CA PRO A 225 -16.89 11.12 5.70
C PRO A 225 -16.05 11.14 4.42
N LEU A 226 -16.61 10.64 3.33
CA LEU A 226 -15.97 10.67 2.03
C LEU A 226 -15.78 12.14 1.59
N PRO A 227 -14.64 12.46 0.96
CA PRO A 227 -14.39 13.81 0.48
C PRO A 227 -15.38 14.17 -0.65
N PRO A 228 -15.72 15.46 -0.85
CA PRO A 228 -16.67 15.87 -1.90
C PRO A 228 -16.35 15.31 -3.28
N GLU A 229 -15.07 15.21 -3.62
CA GLU A 229 -14.55 14.63 -4.86
C GLU A 229 -15.09 13.23 -5.12
N ALA A 230 -15.29 12.41 -4.06
CA ALA A 230 -15.78 11.04 -4.14
C ALA A 230 -17.16 10.92 -4.82
N PHE A 231 -17.97 11.99 -4.73
CA PHE A 231 -19.31 12.01 -5.27
C PHE A 231 -19.36 12.49 -6.71
N ARG A 232 -18.31 13.14 -7.22
CA ARG A 232 -18.27 13.65 -8.58
C ARG A 232 -18.02 12.53 -9.59
N LYS A 233 -18.90 12.39 -10.59
CA LYS A 233 -18.62 11.56 -11.77
C LYS A 233 -17.59 12.22 -12.68
N TRP A 234 -16.63 11.44 -13.15
CA TRP A 234 -15.66 11.85 -14.15
C TRP A 234 -15.57 10.79 -15.24
N VAL A 235 -15.36 11.25 -16.48
CA VAL A 235 -14.90 10.39 -17.57
C VAL A 235 -13.53 10.89 -18.02
N LEU A 236 -12.57 9.98 -18.05
CA LEU A 236 -11.19 10.28 -18.39
C LEU A 236 -10.74 9.39 -19.55
N SER A 237 -10.02 9.94 -20.51
CA SER A 237 -9.28 9.11 -21.46
C SER A 237 -8.11 8.41 -20.77
N GLY A 238 -7.66 7.27 -21.29
CA GLY A 238 -6.48 6.57 -20.78
C GLY A 238 -5.22 7.44 -20.84
N ARG A 239 -5.19 8.42 -21.76
CA ARG A 239 -4.17 9.48 -21.80
C ARG A 239 -4.09 10.28 -20.51
N VAL A 240 -5.21 10.72 -19.96
CA VAL A 240 -5.23 11.46 -18.68
C VAL A 240 -4.66 10.59 -17.56
N LEU A 241 -5.05 9.32 -17.53
CA LEU A 241 -4.58 8.34 -16.55
C LEU A 241 -3.12 7.93 -16.73
N ASN A 242 -2.56 8.06 -17.94
CA ASN A 242 -1.13 7.85 -18.18
C ASN A 242 -0.27 9.04 -17.72
N VAL A 243 -0.83 10.25 -17.62
CA VAL A 243 -0.13 11.41 -17.05
C VAL A 243 -0.21 11.42 -15.53
N ARG A 244 -1.39 11.11 -14.97
CA ARG A 244 -1.62 11.03 -13.52
C ARG A 244 -2.35 9.73 -13.15
N PRO A 245 -1.63 8.59 -13.09
CA PRO A 245 -2.23 7.32 -12.73
C PRO A 245 -2.57 7.24 -11.24
N PRO A 246 -3.48 6.32 -10.83
CA PRO A 246 -3.69 5.97 -9.43
C PRO A 246 -2.42 5.45 -8.74
N ARG A 247 -2.41 5.53 -7.40
CA ARG A 247 -1.24 5.20 -6.57
C ARG A 247 -0.71 3.78 -6.82
N PHE A 248 -1.59 2.80 -6.95
CA PHE A 248 -1.18 1.41 -7.18
C PHE A 248 -0.39 1.20 -8.49
N VAL A 249 -0.75 1.93 -9.56
CA VAL A 249 -0.04 1.86 -10.85
C VAL A 249 1.34 2.49 -10.73
N VAL A 250 1.44 3.60 -9.99
CA VAL A 250 2.74 4.23 -9.68
C VAL A 250 3.63 3.28 -8.87
N ALA A 251 3.10 2.69 -7.80
CA ALA A 251 3.84 1.78 -6.93
C ALA A 251 4.34 0.55 -7.68
N ARG A 252 3.47 -0.09 -8.47
CA ARG A 252 3.85 -1.23 -9.32
C ARG A 252 4.95 -0.88 -10.30
N LYS A 253 4.80 0.22 -11.03
CA LYS A 253 5.83 0.66 -11.98
C LYS A 253 7.15 0.91 -11.26
N ALA A 254 7.14 1.69 -10.18
CA ALA A 254 8.35 2.03 -9.44
C ALA A 254 9.07 0.77 -8.95
N LEU A 255 8.32 -0.19 -8.40
CA LEU A 255 8.88 -1.46 -7.95
C LEU A 255 9.43 -2.30 -9.11
N LYS A 256 8.73 -2.39 -10.24
CA LYS A 256 9.23 -3.10 -11.44
C LYS A 256 10.48 -2.43 -12.03
N ASP A 257 10.55 -1.11 -12.01
CA ASP A 257 11.74 -0.36 -12.44
C ASP A 257 12.93 -0.63 -11.50
N VAL A 258 12.69 -0.73 -10.18
CA VAL A 258 13.70 -1.14 -9.19
C VAL A 258 14.18 -2.56 -9.46
N ILE A 259 13.28 -3.54 -9.54
CA ILE A 259 13.59 -4.94 -9.86
C ILE A 259 14.42 -5.05 -11.16
N SER A 260 14.10 -4.21 -12.14
CA SER A 260 14.79 -4.20 -13.44
C SER A 260 16.18 -3.58 -13.41
N SER A 261 16.48 -2.74 -12.41
CA SER A 261 17.71 -1.94 -12.37
C SER A 261 18.71 -2.36 -11.30
N VAL A 262 18.27 -2.99 -10.21
CA VAL A 262 19.17 -3.37 -9.13
C VAL A 262 19.97 -4.63 -9.48
N THR A 263 21.19 -4.68 -8.97
CA THR A 263 22.14 -5.79 -9.11
C THR A 263 22.66 -6.20 -7.74
N ASN A 264 23.09 -7.45 -7.59
CA ASN A 264 23.68 -7.97 -6.34
C ASN A 264 22.74 -7.82 -5.12
N VAL A 265 21.44 -8.06 -5.32
CA VAL A 265 20.41 -8.03 -4.27
C VAL A 265 19.50 -9.23 -4.49
N ARG A 266 19.23 -10.01 -3.44
CA ARG A 266 18.19 -11.04 -3.48
C ARG A 266 16.85 -10.37 -3.23
N MET A 267 15.85 -10.64 -4.06
CA MET A 267 14.56 -9.96 -4.00
C MET A 267 13.39 -10.94 -3.90
N GLY A 268 12.39 -10.57 -3.11
CA GLY A 268 11.09 -11.22 -2.99
C GLY A 268 9.97 -10.17 -2.97
N VAL A 269 8.74 -10.61 -3.24
CA VAL A 269 7.56 -9.75 -3.33
C VAL A 269 6.46 -10.35 -2.46
N ALA A 270 5.92 -9.54 -1.55
CA ALA A 270 4.81 -9.86 -0.69
C ALA A 270 3.77 -8.74 -0.69
N THR A 271 2.58 -9.06 -0.24
CA THR A 271 1.48 -8.11 -0.03
C THR A 271 0.69 -8.50 1.23
N PHE A 272 -0.25 -7.67 1.68
CA PHE A 272 -1.07 -8.03 2.84
C PHE A 272 -1.94 -9.25 2.49
N GLY A 273 -2.13 -10.11 3.49
CA GLY A 273 -3.01 -11.26 3.38
C GLY A 273 -4.46 -10.80 3.21
N GLU A 274 -5.26 -11.66 2.60
CA GLU A 274 -6.71 -11.51 2.68
C GLU A 274 -7.19 -12.09 4.02
N ASP A 275 -8.28 -11.55 4.56
CA ASP A 275 -8.93 -12.02 5.79
C ASP A 275 -9.01 -13.55 5.85
N HIS A 276 -8.33 -14.10 6.85
CA HIS A 276 -8.25 -15.48 7.24
C HIS A 276 -8.55 -15.63 8.75
N GLY A 277 -9.41 -14.76 9.28
CA GLY A 277 -9.75 -14.65 10.69
C GLY A 277 -8.89 -13.59 11.38
N TRP A 278 -8.43 -13.84 12.61
CA TRP A 278 -7.69 -12.80 13.37
C TRP A 278 -6.28 -12.56 12.93
N PHE A 279 -5.65 -13.58 12.36
CA PHE A 279 -4.31 -13.47 11.83
C PHE A 279 -4.38 -13.70 10.34
N ASP A 280 -3.97 -12.65 9.62
CA ASP A 280 -3.93 -12.52 8.17
C ASP A 280 -2.48 -12.46 7.73
N PRO A 281 -1.80 -13.63 7.68
CA PRO A 281 -0.42 -13.68 7.24
C PRO A 281 -0.27 -13.08 5.84
N PRO A 282 0.87 -12.44 5.57
CA PRO A 282 1.09 -11.78 4.29
C PRO A 282 1.10 -12.82 3.17
N ALA A 283 0.55 -12.45 2.03
CA ALA A 283 0.68 -13.24 0.82
C ALA A 283 2.09 -13.07 0.24
N MET A 284 2.95 -14.08 0.42
CA MET A 284 4.27 -14.14 -0.23
C MET A 284 4.12 -14.56 -1.70
N LEU A 285 4.04 -13.58 -2.60
CA LEU A 285 3.82 -13.79 -4.03
C LEU A 285 5.06 -14.36 -4.73
N GLU A 286 6.25 -13.93 -4.32
CA GLU A 286 7.50 -14.52 -4.77
C GLU A 286 8.53 -14.50 -3.64
N LYS A 287 9.13 -15.67 -3.35
CA LYS A 287 10.20 -15.82 -2.37
C LYS A 287 11.49 -15.12 -2.82
N LEU A 288 12.43 -14.93 -1.88
CA LEU A 288 13.76 -14.40 -2.18
C LEU A 288 14.49 -15.22 -3.25
N ARG A 289 14.89 -14.55 -4.31
CA ARG A 289 15.69 -15.10 -5.39
C ARG A 289 16.92 -14.24 -5.67
N PRO A 290 18.03 -14.82 -6.17
CA PRO A 290 18.23 -16.25 -6.42
C PRO A 290 18.36 -17.08 -5.13
N THR A 291 18.37 -18.41 -5.25
CA THR A 291 18.63 -19.34 -4.13
C THR A 291 20.06 -19.16 -3.60
N CYS A 292 20.36 -19.70 -2.42
CA CYS A 292 21.62 -19.42 -1.75
C CYS A 292 22.87 -19.82 -2.54
N ASP A 293 22.86 -21.01 -3.15
CA ASP A 293 23.92 -21.52 -4.03
C ASP A 293 24.12 -20.67 -5.29
N GLN A 294 23.10 -19.91 -5.68
CA GLN A 294 23.11 -19.01 -6.83
C GLN A 294 23.30 -17.54 -6.43
N SER A 295 23.38 -17.23 -5.13
CA SER A 295 23.59 -15.87 -4.63
C SER A 295 24.96 -15.68 -3.99
N TYR A 296 25.57 -16.74 -3.46
CA TYR A 296 26.81 -16.69 -2.70
C TYR A 296 27.63 -17.97 -2.90
N PRO A 297 28.96 -17.90 -3.10
CA PRO A 297 29.79 -16.68 -3.07
C PRO A 297 29.57 -15.76 -4.27
N THR A 298 29.23 -16.30 -5.43
CA THR A 298 29.00 -15.51 -6.66
C THR A 298 27.50 -15.32 -6.90
N PHE A 299 27.10 -14.07 -7.16
CA PHE A 299 25.72 -13.74 -7.49
C PHE A 299 25.40 -14.05 -8.95
N ASN A 300 24.44 -14.94 -9.19
CA ASN A 300 23.90 -15.24 -10.51
C ASN A 300 22.69 -14.34 -10.80
N ASP A 301 22.95 -13.28 -11.57
CA ASP A 301 21.95 -12.28 -11.94
C ASP A 301 20.83 -12.83 -12.84
N GLU A 302 21.10 -13.87 -13.66
CA GLU A 302 20.07 -14.51 -14.47
C GLU A 302 19.07 -15.29 -13.59
N ALA A 303 19.56 -15.91 -12.52
CA ALA A 303 18.75 -16.70 -11.58
C ALA A 303 17.79 -15.85 -10.73
N LEU A 304 18.05 -14.54 -10.62
CA LEU A 304 17.13 -13.56 -10.04
C LEU A 304 15.76 -13.59 -10.73
N ASN A 305 15.73 -13.95 -12.02
CA ASN A 305 14.51 -14.08 -12.82
C ASN A 305 13.58 -12.87 -12.67
N ARG A 306 14.04 -11.73 -13.17
CA ARG A 306 13.32 -10.46 -13.08
C ARG A 306 11.91 -10.50 -13.64
N SER A 307 11.67 -11.26 -14.71
CA SER A 307 10.32 -11.41 -15.28
C SER A 307 9.35 -12.02 -14.27
N ARG A 308 9.77 -13.06 -13.54
CA ARG A 308 8.93 -13.66 -12.49
C ARG A 308 8.67 -12.70 -11.33
N LEU A 309 9.67 -11.95 -10.88
CA LEU A 309 9.48 -10.92 -9.85
C LEU A 309 8.51 -9.82 -10.31
N ARG A 310 8.63 -9.34 -11.55
CA ARG A 310 7.67 -8.37 -12.12
C ARG A 310 6.27 -8.96 -12.26
N HIS A 311 6.15 -10.24 -12.60
CA HIS A 311 4.88 -10.94 -12.65
C HIS A 311 4.20 -10.97 -11.28
N ALA A 312 4.93 -11.29 -10.22
CA ALA A 312 4.41 -11.24 -8.85
C ALA A 312 3.91 -9.83 -8.46
N VAL A 313 4.60 -8.77 -8.88
CA VAL A 313 4.12 -7.38 -8.69
C VAL A 313 2.80 -7.12 -9.45
N ASN A 314 2.61 -7.74 -10.61
CA ASN A 314 1.39 -7.61 -11.40
C ASN A 314 0.20 -8.41 -10.82
N GLU A 315 0.46 -9.44 -10.01
CA GLU A 315 -0.56 -10.26 -9.37
C GLU A 315 -1.16 -9.64 -8.09
N VAL A 316 -0.57 -8.55 -7.58
CA VAL A 316 -1.13 -7.84 -6.41
C VAL A 316 -2.52 -7.29 -6.72
N LYS A 317 -3.49 -7.68 -5.87
CA LYS A 317 -4.89 -7.26 -5.96
C LYS A 317 -5.17 -6.14 -4.97
N PHE A 318 -5.37 -4.91 -5.46
CA PHE A 318 -5.46 -3.71 -4.62
C PHE A 318 -6.85 -3.49 -4.01
N ASN A 319 -7.50 -4.56 -3.55
CA ASN A 319 -8.87 -4.54 -3.05
C ASN A 319 -8.99 -4.99 -1.60
N ASN A 320 -7.89 -4.98 -0.85
CA ASN A 320 -7.93 -5.26 0.58
C ASN A 320 -8.61 -4.11 1.32
N ASN A 321 -9.47 -4.44 2.26
CA ASN A 321 -10.07 -3.49 3.21
C ASN A 321 -9.09 -3.16 4.34
N GLU A 322 -8.20 -4.09 4.71
CA GLU A 322 -7.19 -3.87 5.73
C GLU A 322 -5.84 -3.38 5.18
N ARG A 323 -5.10 -2.71 6.07
CA ARG A 323 -3.66 -2.42 6.02
C ARG A 323 -3.03 -2.99 7.29
N SER A 324 -2.99 -4.32 7.35
CA SER A 324 -2.51 -5.18 8.43
C SER A 324 -0.98 -5.24 8.50
N ILE A 325 -0.31 -4.08 8.59
CA ILE A 325 1.17 -4.00 8.58
C ILE A 325 1.80 -4.82 9.71
N GLY A 326 1.22 -4.81 10.92
CA GLY A 326 1.75 -5.56 12.06
C GLY A 326 1.76 -7.07 11.80
N GLU A 327 0.65 -7.61 11.31
CA GLU A 327 0.51 -9.04 10.99
C GLU A 327 1.36 -9.46 9.80
N ALA A 328 1.43 -8.60 8.79
CA ALA A 328 2.30 -8.82 7.65
C ALA A 328 3.79 -8.84 8.05
N LEU A 329 4.23 -7.92 8.89
CA LEU A 329 5.59 -7.93 9.43
C LEU A 329 5.83 -9.18 10.29
N PHE A 330 4.87 -9.56 11.13
CA PHE A 330 4.96 -10.79 11.93
C PHE A 330 5.14 -12.01 11.03
N GLY A 331 4.28 -12.16 10.02
CA GLY A 331 4.37 -13.27 9.08
C GLY A 331 5.69 -13.29 8.31
N LEU A 332 6.18 -12.13 7.87
CA LEU A 332 7.51 -12.05 7.24
C LEU A 332 8.66 -12.36 8.21
N GLY A 333 8.51 -12.11 9.50
CA GLY A 333 9.43 -12.58 10.53
C GLY A 333 9.56 -14.10 10.55
N GLY A 334 8.42 -14.82 10.46
CA GLY A 334 8.41 -16.27 10.30
C GLY A 334 9.09 -16.74 9.01
N TYR A 335 8.95 -15.99 7.90
CA TYR A 335 9.66 -16.29 6.66
C TYR A 335 11.19 -16.12 6.78
N PHE A 336 11.67 -15.11 7.51
CA PHE A 336 13.10 -14.91 7.78
C PHE A 336 13.66 -15.84 8.86
N SER A 337 12.79 -16.47 9.65
CA SER A 337 13.16 -17.48 10.62
C SER A 337 13.53 -18.81 9.94
N SER A 338 14.33 -19.61 10.65
CA SER A 338 14.71 -20.96 10.24
C SER A 338 13.69 -22.01 10.65
N GLN A 339 12.39 -21.70 10.55
CA GLN A 339 11.30 -22.53 11.09
C GLN A 339 11.42 -24.01 10.75
N VAL A 340 11.79 -24.35 9.51
CA VAL A 340 11.94 -25.74 9.07
C VAL A 340 13.19 -26.42 9.67
N ALA A 341 14.23 -25.65 10.00
CA ALA A 341 15.50 -26.17 10.49
C ALA A 341 15.60 -26.20 12.03
N ASP A 342 15.09 -25.19 12.73
CA ASP A 342 15.20 -25.07 14.19
C ASP A 342 13.86 -24.89 14.94
N ASN A 343 12.75 -24.72 14.21
CA ASN A 343 11.40 -24.54 14.76
C ASN A 343 11.28 -23.38 15.77
N ARG A 344 12.22 -22.43 15.77
CA ARG A 344 12.31 -21.36 16.78
C ARG A 344 11.05 -20.49 16.82
N TRP A 345 10.57 -20.08 15.65
CA TRP A 345 9.38 -19.23 15.54
C TRP A 345 8.11 -19.93 16.06
N GLY A 346 7.94 -21.21 15.69
CA GLY A 346 6.88 -22.07 16.20
C GLY A 346 6.94 -22.20 17.72
N TYR A 347 8.11 -22.43 18.30
CA TYR A 347 8.26 -22.50 19.76
C TYR A 347 7.93 -21.19 20.47
N TRP A 348 8.19 -20.04 19.86
CA TRP A 348 7.84 -18.76 20.46
C TRP A 348 6.34 -18.50 20.43
N PHE A 349 5.68 -18.78 19.30
CA PHE A 349 4.33 -18.27 19.03
C PHE A 349 3.24 -19.34 18.91
N GLN A 350 3.56 -20.61 19.17
CA GLN A 350 2.54 -21.65 19.35
C GLN A 350 1.73 -21.39 20.62
N GLN A 351 0.40 -21.53 20.52
CA GLN A 351 -0.50 -21.36 21.66
C GLN A 351 -0.47 -22.61 22.58
N PRO A 352 -0.76 -22.46 23.90
CA PRO A 352 -1.09 -21.21 24.57
C PRO A 352 0.15 -20.35 24.84
N VAL A 353 0.10 -19.10 24.40
CA VAL A 353 0.99 -18.04 24.84
C VAL A 353 0.44 -17.61 26.20
N ASN A 354 1.07 -18.01 27.31
CA ASN A 354 0.55 -17.82 28.67
C ASN A 354 1.06 -16.51 29.31
N PRO A 355 0.31 -15.40 29.37
CA PRO A 355 0.89 -14.09 29.70
C PRO A 355 0.23 -13.38 30.89
N GLY A 356 -0.69 -14.01 31.63
CA GLY A 356 -1.48 -13.34 32.67
C GLY A 356 -2.74 -12.61 32.14
N ASP A 357 -3.40 -11.86 33.02
CA ASP A 357 -4.79 -11.37 32.88
C ASP A 357 -5.00 -10.32 31.76
N PHE A 358 -6.15 -10.47 31.07
CA PHE A 358 -6.98 -9.59 30.20
C PHE A 358 -6.36 -8.36 29.47
N GLY A 359 -6.78 -8.13 28.22
CA GLY A 359 -6.73 -6.80 27.55
C GLY A 359 -5.69 -6.60 26.43
N TRP A 360 -5.04 -7.66 25.94
CA TRP A 360 -4.03 -7.58 24.87
C TRP A 360 -4.49 -8.27 23.58
N PRO A 361 -4.38 -7.66 22.38
CA PRO A 361 -4.71 -8.33 21.14
C PRO A 361 -3.79 -9.52 20.95
N GLY A 362 -4.38 -10.63 20.50
CA GLY A 362 -3.66 -11.85 20.23
C GLY A 362 -3.27 -12.73 21.43
N CYS A 363 -3.76 -12.42 22.63
CA CYS A 363 -3.60 -13.22 23.83
C CYS A 363 -4.84 -14.07 24.13
N CYS A 364 -4.69 -15.32 24.60
CA CYS A 364 -5.82 -16.07 25.16
C CYS A 364 -6.43 -15.30 26.35
N ASN A 365 -7.73 -15.02 26.33
CA ASN A 365 -8.43 -14.11 27.25
C ASN A 365 -8.15 -12.60 27.07
N GLY A 366 -7.48 -12.19 26.00
CA GLY A 366 -7.29 -10.78 25.66
C GLY A 366 -8.57 -10.16 25.10
N GLY A 367 -9.09 -9.13 25.77
CA GLY A 367 -10.20 -8.32 25.26
C GLY A 367 -9.71 -7.22 24.34
N THR A 368 -10.47 -6.92 23.30
CA THR A 368 -10.42 -5.64 22.59
C THR A 368 -11.45 -4.70 23.20
N TYR A 369 -11.38 -3.40 22.93
CA TYR A 369 -12.56 -2.57 23.17
C TYR A 369 -13.71 -3.09 22.29
N ASP A 370 -14.95 -2.94 22.75
CA ASP A 370 -16.12 -3.02 21.89
C ASP A 370 -15.86 -2.11 20.70
N ASN A 371 -16.21 -2.56 19.49
CA ASN A 371 -16.13 -1.71 18.31
C ASN A 371 -17.01 -0.47 18.59
N PRO A 372 -16.43 0.73 18.74
CA PRO A 372 -17.16 1.90 19.19
C PRO A 372 -18.18 2.40 18.16
N TYR A 373 -18.12 1.88 16.93
CA TYR A 373 -18.98 2.26 15.81
C TYR A 373 -20.11 1.28 15.57
N THR A 374 -19.86 -0.02 15.70
CA THR A 374 -20.88 -1.06 15.50
C THR A 374 -21.51 -1.52 16.81
N GLY A 375 -20.90 -1.20 17.96
CA GLY A 375 -21.27 -1.75 19.27
C GLY A 375 -20.99 -3.26 19.38
N GLN A 376 -20.24 -3.83 18.44
CA GLN A 376 -19.84 -5.23 18.49
C GLN A 376 -18.96 -5.44 19.74
N PRO A 377 -19.32 -6.37 20.65
CA PRO A 377 -18.54 -6.63 21.84
C PRO A 377 -17.09 -6.98 21.49
N GLY A 378 -16.13 -6.51 22.28
CA GLY A 378 -14.78 -7.04 22.25
C GLY A 378 -14.82 -8.49 22.75
N TYR A 379 -14.28 -9.44 21.98
CA TYR A 379 -14.23 -10.82 22.41
C TYR A 379 -12.86 -11.18 23.00
N PHE A 380 -12.74 -12.40 23.51
CA PHE A 380 -11.50 -13.02 23.92
C PHE A 380 -10.85 -13.69 22.70
N TRP A 381 -9.66 -13.25 22.30
CA TRP A 381 -9.09 -13.59 20.98
C TRP A 381 -7.82 -14.45 21.07
N GLY A 382 -7.26 -14.89 19.93
CA GLY A 382 -5.98 -15.62 19.91
C GLY A 382 -5.99 -17.03 20.53
N VAL A 383 -7.16 -17.67 20.66
CA VAL A 383 -7.30 -18.95 21.38
C VAL A 383 -7.04 -20.19 20.53
N ALA A 384 -7.03 -20.07 19.20
CA ALA A 384 -6.77 -21.21 18.33
C ALA A 384 -5.33 -21.70 18.52
N ALA A 385 -5.13 -23.01 18.68
CA ALA A 385 -3.81 -23.61 18.93
C ALA A 385 -2.74 -23.22 17.90
N GLN A 386 -3.16 -22.84 16.69
CA GLN A 386 -2.33 -22.46 15.56
C GLN A 386 -2.59 -21.03 15.08
N GLU A 387 -3.20 -20.14 15.87
CA GLU A 387 -3.59 -18.80 15.41
C GLU A 387 -2.47 -18.08 14.66
N TRP A 388 -1.27 -18.03 15.24
CA TRP A 388 -0.09 -17.37 14.67
C TRP A 388 0.71 -18.22 13.69
N LEU A 389 0.29 -19.46 13.48
CA LEU A 389 1.00 -20.47 12.68
C LEU A 389 0.04 -21.11 11.66
N LYS A 390 -1.02 -20.39 11.27
CA LYS A 390 -2.08 -20.92 10.41
C LYS A 390 -1.49 -21.46 9.11
N PRO A 391 -1.83 -22.69 8.71
CA PRO A 391 -1.50 -23.18 7.39
C PRO A 391 -2.34 -22.44 6.33
N PRO A 392 -1.94 -22.43 5.05
CA PRO A 392 -2.80 -21.97 3.98
C PRO A 392 -4.13 -22.74 3.98
N TYR A 393 -5.21 -22.04 3.68
CA TYR A 393 -6.56 -22.60 3.68
C TYR A 393 -7.23 -22.34 2.34
N ALA A 394 -7.88 -23.36 1.78
CA ALA A 394 -8.74 -23.19 0.61
C ALA A 394 -10.19 -23.15 1.10
N ASP A 395 -10.87 -22.02 0.87
CA ASP A 395 -12.29 -21.88 1.17
C ASP A 395 -13.09 -22.85 0.26
N PRO A 396 -13.79 -23.84 0.83
CA PRO A 396 -14.53 -24.84 0.07
C PRO A 396 -15.74 -24.28 -0.69
N TYR A 397 -16.17 -23.05 -0.41
CA TYR A 397 -17.32 -22.42 -1.07
C TYR A 397 -16.91 -21.47 -2.19
N THR A 398 -15.73 -20.85 -2.09
CA THR A 398 -15.26 -19.85 -3.07
C THR A 398 -14.05 -20.32 -3.87
N ASP A 399 -13.48 -21.49 -3.54
CA ASP A 399 -12.19 -22.00 -4.04
C ASP A 399 -11.02 -21.02 -3.84
N LYS A 400 -11.21 -20.01 -3.00
CA LYS A 400 -10.22 -18.97 -2.72
C LYS A 400 -9.17 -19.53 -1.77
N VAL A 401 -7.90 -19.40 -2.13
CA VAL A 401 -6.79 -19.80 -1.27
C VAL A 401 -6.39 -18.59 -0.42
N LEU A 402 -6.65 -18.70 0.88
CA LEU A 402 -6.18 -17.75 1.90
C LEU A 402 -4.73 -18.09 2.27
N PRO A 403 -3.84 -17.10 2.36
CA PRO A 403 -2.46 -17.33 2.74
C PRO A 403 -2.39 -17.90 4.16
N GLY A 404 -1.39 -18.75 4.38
CA GLY A 404 -0.96 -19.16 5.72
C GLY A 404 0.34 -18.47 6.08
N GLN A 405 0.81 -18.70 7.30
CA GLN A 405 2.10 -18.25 7.78
C GLN A 405 3.20 -18.63 6.78
N PRO A 406 3.87 -17.67 6.12
CA PRO A 406 4.90 -17.99 5.15
C PRO A 406 6.16 -18.50 5.84
N TRP A 407 6.77 -19.52 5.25
CA TRP A 407 8.02 -20.13 5.71
C TRP A 407 9.08 -20.08 4.63
N GLU A 408 10.36 -19.99 5.02
CA GLU A 408 11.45 -20.24 4.07
C GLU A 408 11.36 -21.65 3.48
N GLY A 409 11.97 -21.84 2.30
CA GLY A 409 12.10 -23.18 1.73
C GLY A 409 13.21 -24.00 2.38
N THR A 410 13.40 -25.20 1.86
CA THR A 410 14.44 -26.15 2.31
C THR A 410 15.70 -26.07 1.46
N GLY A 411 16.81 -26.60 1.97
CA GLY A 411 18.05 -26.72 1.20
C GLY A 411 18.67 -25.35 0.90
N TYR A 412 18.77 -25.00 -0.38
CA TYR A 412 19.27 -23.69 -0.82
C TYR A 412 18.17 -22.63 -0.98
N ASP A 413 16.88 -22.99 -0.84
CA ASP A 413 15.75 -22.05 -0.87
C ASP A 413 15.55 -21.36 0.50
N LYS A 414 16.65 -20.90 1.12
CA LYS A 414 16.62 -20.20 2.42
C LYS A 414 16.44 -18.70 2.23
N SER A 415 15.79 -18.06 3.21
CA SER A 415 15.67 -16.60 3.26
C SER A 415 17.01 -15.95 3.61
N VAL A 416 17.84 -16.60 4.44
CA VAL A 416 19.18 -16.13 4.83
C VAL A 416 20.26 -17.11 4.35
N CYS A 417 21.20 -16.64 3.52
CA CYS A 417 22.25 -17.47 2.92
C CYS A 417 23.59 -17.41 3.63
N ASN A 418 23.83 -16.37 4.41
CA ASN A 418 25.10 -16.15 5.09
C ASN A 418 24.87 -15.35 6.37
N ALA A 419 25.67 -15.61 7.41
CA ALA A 419 25.55 -14.99 8.72
C ALA A 419 25.80 -13.47 8.72
N SER A 420 26.42 -12.93 7.67
CA SER A 420 26.66 -11.50 7.46
C SER A 420 25.66 -10.87 6.49
N GLN A 421 24.67 -11.63 5.99
CA GLN A 421 23.62 -11.11 5.12
C GLN A 421 22.77 -10.08 5.88
N SER A 422 22.58 -8.89 5.32
CA SER A 422 21.55 -7.98 5.80
C SER A 422 20.18 -8.37 5.21
N ASN A 423 19.15 -8.32 6.05
CA ASN A 423 17.78 -8.67 5.67
C ASN A 423 16.88 -7.47 5.86
N ASN A 424 16.13 -7.12 4.83
CA ASN A 424 15.27 -5.93 4.83
C ASN A 424 13.85 -6.30 4.39
N ILE A 425 12.87 -5.73 5.07
CA ILE A 425 11.50 -5.59 4.59
C ILE A 425 11.31 -4.13 4.18
N ILE A 426 10.84 -3.91 2.96
CA ILE A 426 10.53 -2.57 2.46
C ILE A 426 9.03 -2.47 2.29
N VAL A 427 8.38 -1.75 3.19
CA VAL A 427 6.94 -1.51 3.18
C VAL A 427 6.64 -0.32 2.26
N VAL A 428 5.75 -0.49 1.30
CA VAL A 428 5.25 0.60 0.45
C VAL A 428 3.76 0.76 0.74
N SER A 429 3.37 1.86 1.40
CA SER A 429 2.00 2.07 1.86
C SER A 429 1.43 3.42 1.42
N ALA A 430 0.13 3.46 1.10
CA ALA A 430 -0.59 4.71 0.78
C ALA A 430 -1.19 5.40 2.01
N GLY A 431 -1.00 4.87 3.22
CA GLY A 431 -1.56 5.47 4.43
C GLY A 431 -1.19 4.76 5.72
N ALA A 432 -1.70 5.31 6.83
CA ALA A 432 -1.59 4.70 8.15
C ALA A 432 -2.16 3.26 8.16
N PRO A 433 -1.61 2.35 8.98
CA PRO A 433 -2.21 1.04 9.22
C PRO A 433 -3.71 1.13 9.52
N ARG A 434 -4.46 0.10 9.15
CA ARG A 434 -5.92 0.04 9.30
C ARG A 434 -6.37 -1.41 9.44
N SER A 435 -7.06 -1.73 10.54
CA SER A 435 -7.66 -3.04 10.82
C SER A 435 -6.65 -4.19 10.88
N ASP A 436 -7.00 -5.24 11.62
CA ASP A 436 -6.26 -6.52 11.72
C ASP A 436 -4.74 -6.36 11.85
N ASN A 437 -4.37 -5.65 12.91
CA ASN A 437 -2.98 -5.53 13.36
C ASN A 437 -2.76 -6.30 14.67
N SER A 438 -3.45 -7.43 14.83
CA SER A 438 -3.38 -8.26 16.03
C SER A 438 -2.13 -9.15 16.00
N VAL A 439 -1.31 -9.11 17.05
CA VAL A 439 -0.03 -9.83 17.08
C VAL A 439 0.23 -10.38 18.47
N PRO A 440 1.06 -11.43 18.65
CA PRO A 440 1.36 -12.00 19.97
C PRO A 440 2.32 -11.12 20.79
N ILE A 441 1.90 -9.88 21.07
CA ILE A 441 2.73 -8.80 21.61
C ILE A 441 3.36 -9.14 22.96
N THR A 442 2.60 -9.73 23.87
CA THR A 442 3.07 -10.07 25.23
C THR A 442 4.29 -10.98 25.17
N LYS A 443 4.26 -11.99 24.29
CA LYS A 443 5.38 -12.90 24.07
C LYS A 443 6.58 -12.22 23.43
N MET A 444 6.36 -11.36 22.44
CA MET A 444 7.43 -10.59 21.82
C MET A 444 8.17 -9.74 22.85
N MET A 445 7.40 -9.04 23.69
CA MET A 445 7.95 -8.17 24.74
C MET A 445 8.70 -8.95 25.81
N ASP A 446 8.21 -10.12 26.22
CA ASP A 446 8.91 -11.00 27.15
C ASP A 446 10.27 -11.45 26.62
N ILE A 447 10.34 -11.84 25.34
CA ILE A 447 11.59 -12.21 24.68
C ILE A 447 12.55 -11.01 24.61
N LEU A 448 12.07 -9.83 24.21
CA LEU A 448 12.89 -8.63 24.11
C LEU A 448 13.45 -8.20 25.47
N LYS A 449 12.63 -8.26 26.53
CA LYS A 449 13.07 -7.98 27.91
C LYS A 449 14.12 -8.98 28.36
N ALA A 450 13.92 -10.27 28.11
CA ALA A 450 14.89 -11.31 28.44
C ALA A 450 16.23 -11.10 27.71
N ASN A 451 16.18 -10.56 26.50
CA ASN A 451 17.37 -10.21 25.70
C ASN A 451 18.01 -8.87 26.10
N GLY A 452 17.44 -8.13 27.06
CA GLY A 452 17.94 -6.82 27.47
C GLY A 452 17.86 -5.77 26.37
N ALA A 453 16.82 -5.83 25.53
CA ALA A 453 16.61 -4.90 24.43
C ALA A 453 16.53 -3.44 24.92
N ARG A 454 16.96 -2.50 24.07
CA ARG A 454 17.04 -1.08 24.39
C ARG A 454 16.45 -0.23 23.28
N HIS A 455 15.77 0.83 23.66
CA HIS A 455 15.30 1.86 22.73
C HIS A 455 16.51 2.61 22.10
N PRO A 456 16.30 3.38 21.01
CA PRO A 456 17.35 4.16 20.36
C PRO A 456 18.10 5.13 21.29
N ASP A 457 17.45 5.62 22.35
CA ASP A 457 18.06 6.49 23.36
C ASP A 457 18.95 5.74 24.38
N GLY A 458 19.03 4.40 24.28
CA GLY A 458 19.81 3.53 25.15
C GLY A 458 19.08 3.06 26.41
N SER A 459 17.86 3.54 26.68
CA SER A 459 17.04 3.07 27.79
C SER A 459 16.59 1.61 27.59
N LEU A 460 16.45 0.85 28.68
CA LEU A 460 15.96 -0.53 28.62
C LEU A 460 14.49 -0.56 28.22
N LEU A 461 14.13 -1.51 27.36
CA LEU A 461 12.73 -1.80 27.06
C LEU A 461 12.02 -2.27 28.33
N THR A 462 10.91 -1.61 28.67
CA THR A 462 10.01 -2.04 29.74
C THR A 462 8.71 -2.52 29.13
N PHE A 463 8.07 -3.50 29.79
CA PHE A 463 6.72 -3.94 29.44
C PHE A 463 6.08 -4.54 30.69
N ASN A 464 4.94 -4.00 31.09
CA ASN A 464 4.14 -4.49 32.21
C ASN A 464 2.71 -4.78 31.72
N PRO A 465 2.39 -6.06 31.45
CA PRO A 465 1.08 -6.44 30.91
C PRO A 465 -0.05 -6.42 31.94
N ILE A 466 0.24 -6.19 33.23
CA ILE A 466 -0.76 -6.21 34.31
C ILE A 466 -1.70 -5.01 34.19
N ASP A 467 -3.01 -5.28 34.22
CA ASP A 467 -4.10 -4.30 34.22
C ASP A 467 -3.92 -3.21 33.15
N PRO A 468 -3.85 -3.61 31.86
CA PRO A 468 -3.42 -2.71 30.79
C PRO A 468 -4.32 -1.49 30.60
N GLU A 469 -5.60 -1.59 30.98
CA GLU A 469 -6.57 -0.49 30.92
C GLU A 469 -6.30 0.62 31.94
N LEU A 470 -5.70 0.31 33.08
CA LEU A 470 -5.47 1.26 34.18
C LEU A 470 -4.00 1.53 34.45
N ASN A 471 -3.08 0.77 33.84
CA ASN A 471 -1.65 0.91 34.04
C ASN A 471 -1.05 1.98 33.10
N PRO A 472 -0.61 3.14 33.59
CA PRO A 472 0.02 4.17 32.75
C PRO A 472 1.47 3.82 32.35
N ASN A 473 2.05 2.75 32.92
CA ASN A 473 3.43 2.32 32.72
C ASN A 473 3.49 0.97 31.99
N VAL A 474 2.55 0.75 31.07
CA VAL A 474 2.47 -0.46 30.24
C VAL A 474 3.77 -0.72 29.49
N GLY A 475 4.47 0.32 29.02
CA GLY A 475 5.72 0.19 28.28
C GLY A 475 5.51 -0.25 26.82
N GLY A 476 6.48 -0.94 26.26
CA GLY A 476 6.53 -1.30 24.84
C GLY A 476 7.14 -0.20 23.96
N VAL A 477 6.89 -0.28 22.67
CA VAL A 477 7.47 0.60 21.64
C VAL A 477 6.39 1.55 21.14
N ASN A 478 6.65 2.86 21.20
CA ASN A 478 5.86 3.88 20.52
C ASN A 478 6.70 5.15 20.38
N TYR A 479 7.13 5.45 19.17
CA TYR A 479 7.98 6.60 18.84
C TYR A 479 7.23 7.76 18.18
N CYS A 480 5.90 7.70 18.09
CA CYS A 480 5.13 8.72 17.37
C CYS A 480 5.30 10.14 17.95
N HIS A 481 5.61 10.24 19.24
CA HIS A 481 5.91 11.50 19.91
C HIS A 481 7.13 12.24 19.32
N LEU A 482 8.00 11.54 18.60
CA LEU A 482 9.13 12.15 17.88
C LEU A 482 8.70 12.80 16.56
N PHE A 483 7.47 12.53 16.09
CA PHE A 483 6.97 12.92 14.77
C PHE A 483 5.77 13.89 14.86
N GLY A 484 5.77 14.77 15.87
CA GLY A 484 4.82 15.89 15.97
C GLY A 484 3.42 15.54 16.47
N THR A 485 3.24 14.38 17.09
CA THR A 485 1.99 13.97 17.75
C THR A 485 2.28 13.48 19.18
N THR A 486 1.29 12.97 19.93
CA THR A 486 1.53 12.24 21.19
C THR A 486 1.55 10.73 20.94
N LYS A 487 2.00 9.93 21.92
CA LYS A 487 1.95 8.46 21.80
C LYS A 487 0.50 7.97 21.67
N GLU A 488 -0.38 8.52 22.50
CA GLU A 488 -1.81 8.20 22.57
C GLU A 488 -2.54 8.62 21.30
N ALA A 489 -2.17 9.75 20.69
CA ALA A 489 -2.76 10.17 19.41
C ALA A 489 -2.31 9.30 18.22
N CYS A 490 -1.29 8.45 18.41
CA CYS A 490 -0.83 7.46 17.43
C CYS A 490 -1.45 6.08 17.63
N ASP A 491 -2.10 5.87 18.78
CA ASP A 491 -3.00 4.75 19.02
C ASP A 491 -4.29 5.02 18.22
N TYR A 492 -4.25 4.87 16.90
CA TYR A 492 -5.40 4.82 16.00
C TYR A 492 -6.42 3.80 16.53
N ALA A 493 -7.24 4.22 17.49
CA ALA A 493 -8.37 3.47 17.99
C ALA A 493 -9.57 3.65 17.06
N ASP A 494 -9.63 4.82 16.41
CA ASP A 494 -10.62 5.13 15.42
C ASP A 494 -10.32 4.35 14.13
N TYR A 495 -11.15 3.34 13.85
CA TYR A 495 -11.18 2.58 12.60
C TYR A 495 -10.00 1.63 12.34
N ASN A 496 -9.27 1.28 13.39
CA ASN A 496 -8.17 0.29 13.33
C ASN A 496 -8.37 -0.76 14.43
N TRP A 497 -9.45 -1.52 14.31
CA TRP A 497 -9.81 -2.61 15.21
C TRP A 497 -9.33 -3.95 14.63
N PRO A 498 -8.87 -4.92 15.44
CA PRO A 498 -8.80 -4.94 16.91
C PRO A 498 -7.69 -4.05 17.50
N ILE A 499 -7.98 -3.38 18.63
CA ILE A 499 -7.00 -2.64 19.45
C ILE A 499 -6.85 -3.22 20.85
N GLY A 500 -5.68 -3.03 21.44
CA GLY A 500 -5.43 -3.40 22.84
C GLY A 500 -5.97 -2.41 23.85
N HIS A 501 -6.01 -2.85 25.12
CA HIS A 501 -6.40 -2.04 26.26
C HIS A 501 -5.25 -1.22 26.86
N GLY A 502 -4.00 -1.47 26.44
CA GLY A 502 -2.80 -0.81 26.96
C GLY A 502 -2.85 0.72 26.87
N VAL A 503 -2.89 1.41 28.01
CA VAL A 503 -2.86 2.88 28.03
C VAL A 503 -1.52 3.38 27.48
N GLY A 504 -1.57 4.11 26.36
CA GLY A 504 -0.41 4.72 25.71
C GLY A 504 0.43 3.80 24.83
N ASN A 505 -0.02 2.55 24.62
CA ASN A 505 0.47 1.67 23.56
C ASN A 505 -0.61 0.65 23.16
N LYS A 506 -1.49 1.05 22.25
CA LYS A 506 -2.61 0.21 21.75
C LYS A 506 -2.35 -0.38 20.37
N ASN A 507 -1.37 0.14 19.66
CA ASN A 507 -1.00 -0.25 18.30
C ASN A 507 0.38 -0.89 18.29
N PHE A 508 0.47 -2.15 17.87
CA PHE A 508 1.66 -2.99 18.07
C PHE A 508 2.55 -3.12 16.83
N MET A 509 2.30 -2.32 15.79
CA MET A 509 2.95 -2.49 14.49
C MET A 509 4.44 -2.15 14.54
N ASP A 510 4.82 -1.13 15.30
CA ASP A 510 6.21 -0.76 15.55
C ASP A 510 6.89 -1.68 16.57
N ASP A 511 6.14 -2.22 17.55
CA ASP A 511 6.62 -3.30 18.40
C ASP A 511 7.07 -4.54 17.60
N VAL A 512 6.33 -4.95 16.57
CA VAL A 512 6.76 -6.04 15.68
C VAL A 512 8.05 -5.68 14.95
N ALA A 513 8.12 -4.49 14.35
CA ALA A 513 9.33 -4.04 13.66
C ALA A 513 10.55 -3.98 14.61
N PHE A 514 10.32 -3.56 15.86
CA PHE A 514 11.33 -3.58 16.91
C PHE A 514 11.77 -5.02 17.22
N PHE A 515 10.82 -5.94 17.40
CA PHE A 515 11.11 -7.35 17.64
C PHE A 515 12.01 -7.95 16.56
N LEU A 516 11.67 -7.74 15.29
CA LEU A 516 12.42 -8.28 14.14
C LEU A 516 13.84 -7.72 14.04
N SER A 517 14.07 -6.48 14.45
CA SER A 517 15.37 -5.81 14.34
C SER A 517 16.27 -6.00 15.57
N HIS A 518 15.74 -6.50 16.68
CA HIS A 518 16.44 -6.68 17.96
C HIS A 518 16.54 -8.14 18.44
N THR A 519 15.80 -9.06 17.81
CA THR A 519 15.80 -10.47 18.19
C THR A 519 16.48 -11.31 17.11
N ASP A 520 17.39 -12.18 17.50
CA ASP A 520 17.98 -13.16 16.60
C ASP A 520 16.93 -14.18 16.14
N LEU A 521 16.56 -14.14 14.86
CA LEU A 521 15.48 -14.98 14.31
C LEU A 521 15.91 -16.41 13.97
N ARG A 522 17.22 -16.74 14.07
CA ARG A 522 17.77 -18.03 13.60
C ARG A 522 18.80 -18.63 14.56
N SER A 523 18.54 -19.81 15.11
CA SER A 523 19.57 -20.56 15.87
C SER A 523 20.52 -21.34 14.98
N ASP A 524 20.12 -21.62 13.75
CA ASP A 524 20.84 -22.51 12.85
C ASP A 524 22.10 -21.87 12.25
N MET A 525 22.36 -20.59 12.55
CA MET A 525 23.46 -19.80 12.01
C MET A 525 24.21 -19.05 13.11
N PRO A 526 25.53 -18.81 12.94
CA PRO A 526 26.27 -17.93 13.84
C PRO A 526 25.83 -16.47 13.65
N ASN A 527 26.07 -15.66 14.68
CA ASN A 527 25.67 -14.25 14.77
C ASN A 527 24.14 -14.04 14.77
N SER A 528 23.71 -12.89 15.28
CA SER A 528 22.30 -12.52 15.32
C SER A 528 21.77 -12.23 13.91
N GLN A 529 20.75 -12.97 13.49
CA GLN A 529 20.05 -12.77 12.22
C GLN A 529 18.80 -11.93 12.45
N THR A 530 18.91 -10.62 12.23
CA THR A 530 17.80 -9.67 12.40
C THR A 530 17.30 -9.16 11.04
N VAL A 531 16.12 -8.54 11.05
CA VAL A 531 15.50 -7.93 9.87
C VAL A 531 15.26 -6.45 10.12
N ARG A 532 15.64 -5.61 9.16
CA ARG A 532 15.36 -4.17 9.19
C ARG A 532 14.06 -3.86 8.45
N THR A 533 13.32 -2.86 8.93
CA THR A 533 12.07 -2.42 8.29
C THR A 533 12.22 -1.01 7.77
N PHE A 534 12.20 -0.86 6.44
CA PHE A 534 12.09 0.43 5.76
C PHE A 534 10.63 0.69 5.40
N VAL A 535 10.22 1.95 5.43
CA VAL A 535 8.83 2.33 5.12
C VAL A 535 8.83 3.48 4.12
N VAL A 536 8.11 3.32 3.03
CA VAL A 536 7.84 4.39 2.06
C VAL A 536 6.35 4.71 2.09
N GLY A 537 6.01 5.89 2.62
CA GLY A 537 4.67 6.44 2.59
C GLY A 537 4.43 7.16 1.26
N TYR A 538 3.57 6.60 0.41
CA TYR A 538 3.23 7.20 -0.88
C TYR A 538 2.03 8.15 -0.76
N GLY A 539 2.31 9.45 -0.70
CA GLY A 539 1.33 10.50 -0.45
C GLY A 539 0.86 10.58 1.00
N ASP A 540 1.59 9.99 1.94
CA ASP A 540 1.26 9.96 3.37
C ASP A 540 2.53 10.05 4.24
N SER A 541 2.39 10.62 5.43
CA SER A 541 3.46 10.73 6.44
C SER A 541 2.95 10.46 7.84
N SER A 542 2.13 9.43 7.99
CA SER A 542 1.64 8.94 9.28
C SER A 542 2.78 8.81 10.30
N PRO A 543 2.62 9.36 11.53
CA PRO A 543 3.57 9.16 12.61
C PRO A 543 3.82 7.68 12.96
N MET A 544 2.83 6.81 12.77
CA MET A 544 3.00 5.36 13.00
C MET A 544 3.91 4.73 11.94
N LEU A 545 3.78 5.09 10.67
CA LEU A 545 4.70 4.62 9.62
C LEU A 545 6.16 5.02 9.91
N GLN A 546 6.35 6.22 10.44
CA GLN A 546 7.67 6.70 10.90
C GLN A 546 8.14 5.92 12.13
N SER A 547 7.26 5.66 13.09
CA SER A 547 7.54 4.84 14.27
C SER A 547 7.99 3.42 13.90
N ILE A 548 7.28 2.76 12.99
CA ILE A 548 7.60 1.43 12.46
C ILE A 548 9.00 1.42 11.84
N ALA A 549 9.32 2.41 11.01
CA ALA A 549 10.63 2.49 10.37
C ALA A 549 11.77 2.68 11.38
N LEU A 550 11.58 3.57 12.36
CA LEU A 550 12.56 3.82 13.41
C LEU A 550 12.76 2.59 14.30
N ALA A 551 11.65 1.98 14.74
CA ALA A 551 11.65 0.76 15.53
C ALA A 551 12.35 -0.41 14.82
N GLY A 552 12.12 -0.55 13.52
CA GLY A 552 12.78 -1.53 12.65
C GLY A 552 14.22 -1.21 12.26
N ARG A 553 14.86 -0.17 12.83
CA ARG A 553 16.21 0.29 12.47
C ARG A 553 16.39 0.56 10.97
N GLY A 554 15.31 0.94 10.28
CA GLY A 554 15.33 1.37 8.89
C GLY A 554 15.19 2.88 8.76
N SER A 555 14.55 3.32 7.68
CA SER A 555 14.28 4.73 7.43
C SER A 555 12.89 4.90 6.83
N PHE A 556 12.26 6.02 7.17
CA PHE A 556 11.01 6.44 6.57
C PHE A 556 11.27 7.39 5.40
N PHE A 557 10.56 7.18 4.30
CA PHE A 557 10.55 8.09 3.15
C PHE A 557 9.12 8.49 2.82
N ARG A 558 8.88 9.79 2.73
CA ARG A 558 7.67 10.30 2.08
C ARG A 558 7.94 10.47 0.59
N ALA A 559 7.11 9.84 -0.24
CA ALA A 559 7.14 10.04 -1.68
C ALA A 559 5.79 10.58 -2.16
N ASP A 560 5.78 11.73 -2.82
CA ASP A 560 4.55 12.30 -3.42
C ASP A 560 4.55 12.19 -4.95
N ARG A 561 5.68 11.75 -5.55
CA ARG A 561 5.87 11.67 -7.00
C ARG A 561 6.52 10.33 -7.40
N PRO A 562 6.34 9.87 -8.65
CA PRO A 562 6.91 8.62 -9.12
C PRO A 562 8.43 8.48 -9.01
N ASP A 563 9.15 9.54 -9.35
CA ASP A 563 10.61 9.60 -9.30
C ASP A 563 11.11 9.45 -7.87
N THR A 564 10.51 10.18 -6.92
CA THR A 564 10.89 10.09 -5.51
C THR A 564 10.51 8.76 -4.88
N LEU A 565 9.42 8.12 -5.32
CA LEU A 565 9.08 6.74 -4.89
C LEU A 565 10.16 5.75 -5.36
N ARG A 566 10.56 5.82 -6.64
CA ARG A 566 11.61 4.95 -7.18
C ARG A 566 12.94 5.17 -6.45
N GLU A 567 13.32 6.42 -6.19
CA GLU A 567 14.56 6.75 -5.48
C GLU A 567 14.55 6.25 -4.03
N ALA A 568 13.43 6.40 -3.32
CA ALA A 568 13.27 5.87 -1.96
C ALA A 568 13.43 4.35 -1.92
N LEU A 569 12.85 3.63 -2.89
CA LEU A 569 13.02 2.19 -3.02
C LEU A 569 14.48 1.80 -3.32
N LEU A 570 15.15 2.51 -4.24
CA LEU A 570 16.57 2.29 -4.54
C LEU A 570 17.48 2.55 -3.33
N PHE A 571 17.13 3.50 -2.48
CA PHE A 571 17.85 3.73 -1.22
C PHE A 571 17.62 2.59 -0.23
N ALA A 572 16.37 2.18 -0.03
CA ALA A 572 16.03 1.12 0.93
C ALA A 572 16.65 -0.25 0.58
N VAL A 573 16.94 -0.52 -0.70
CA VAL A 573 17.71 -1.70 -1.14
C VAL A 573 19.23 -1.53 -1.03
N GLY A 574 19.73 -0.35 -0.67
CA GLY A 574 21.16 -0.06 -0.52
C GLY A 574 21.88 0.33 -1.82
N GLN A 575 21.17 0.82 -2.84
CA GLN A 575 21.72 1.14 -4.18
C GLN A 575 21.69 2.64 -4.52
N SER A 576 21.47 3.52 -3.54
CA SER A 576 21.49 4.98 -3.71
C SER A 576 22.44 5.65 -2.72
N ALA A 577 23.28 6.56 -3.21
CA ALA A 577 24.26 7.32 -2.42
C ALA A 577 23.77 8.73 -1.99
N ASN A 578 22.56 9.17 -2.41
CA ASN A 578 22.21 10.60 -2.46
C ASN A 578 20.92 11.03 -1.77
N LEU A 579 20.28 10.21 -0.94
CA LEU A 579 19.14 10.66 -0.12
C LEU A 579 19.58 10.88 1.32
N CYS A 580 19.72 12.15 1.72
CA CYS A 580 19.72 12.51 3.13
C CYS A 580 18.33 12.19 3.69
N SER A 581 18.26 11.24 4.63
CA SER A 581 17.06 11.00 5.43
C SER A 581 16.66 12.30 6.15
N ALA A 582 15.38 12.66 6.10
CA ALA A 582 14.85 13.66 7.03
C ALA A 582 14.95 13.11 8.46
N PRO A 583 15.31 13.95 9.46
CA PRO A 583 15.41 13.53 10.85
C PRO A 583 14.08 13.06 11.43
#